data_AF-U5DES5-F1
#
_entry.id   AF-U5DES5-F1
#
_cell.length_a   1.000
_cell.length_b   1.000
_cell.length_c   1.000
_cell.angle_alpha   90.00
_cell.angle_beta   90.00
_cell.angle_gamma   90.00
#
_symmetry.space_group_name_H-M   'P 1'
#
loop_
_entity.id
_entity.type
_entity.pdbx_description
1 polymer ?
#
loop_
_entity_poly.entity_id
_entity_poly.type
_entity_poly.pdbx_seq_one_letter_code
_entity_poly.pdbx_strand_id
1 'polypeptide(L)'
;MGAGLPLMVDVKMGMAGRRKGRRWHKIRELVLMWHRVVVQGPSQGPRYGHAMVLVFQRYDVAVSGNDGRRLLSDAWVLDTTQKPYQWQRLNPEGDRPFARMYATAQWVASCWSLR
;
A
#
# COMPACT_ATOMS: atom_id res chain seq x y z
N MET A 1 0.89 25.17 -4.02
CA MET A 1 1.53 24.10 -3.21
C MET A 1 0.54 22.96 -3.06
N GLY A 2 0.44 22.08 -4.06
CA GLY A 2 -0.45 20.92 -4.02
C GLY A 2 0.38 19.67 -3.71
N ALA A 3 0.62 19.38 -2.43
CA ALA A 3 1.26 18.14 -2.05
C ALA A 3 0.21 17.02 -2.14
N GLY A 4 0.35 16.17 -3.16
CA GLY A 4 -0.47 14.99 -3.37
C GLY A 4 -0.53 14.16 -2.09
N LEU A 5 -1.75 13.94 -1.61
CA LEU A 5 -2.01 13.14 -0.42
C LEU A 5 -1.43 11.74 -0.60
N PRO A 6 -0.73 11.17 0.39
CA PRO A 6 -0.37 9.75 0.40
C PRO A 6 -1.66 8.96 0.59
N LEU A 7 -2.37 8.71 -0.50
CA LEU A 7 -3.58 7.90 -0.53
C LEU A 7 -3.15 6.44 -0.64
N MET A 8 -3.16 5.72 0.47
CA MET A 8 -3.43 4.30 0.37
C MET A 8 -4.93 4.20 0.05
N VAL A 9 -5.23 3.62 -1.12
CA VAL A 9 -6.61 3.32 -1.49
C VAL A 9 -6.82 1.84 -1.21
N ASP A 10 -7.61 1.55 -0.19
CA ASP A 10 -7.95 0.17 0.17
C ASP A 10 -9.28 -0.20 -0.49
N VAL A 11 -9.42 -1.45 -0.91
CA VAL A 11 -10.68 -1.98 -1.43
C VAL A 11 -11.38 -2.71 -0.31
N LYS A 12 -12.41 -2.09 0.26
CA LYS A 12 -13.24 -2.72 1.28
C LYS A 12 -14.39 -3.47 0.66
N MET A 13 -14.67 -4.63 1.25
CA MET A 13 -15.84 -5.43 0.94
C MET A 13 -17.07 -4.86 1.67
N GLY A 14 -18.00 -4.29 0.93
CA GLY A 14 -19.31 -3.82 1.43
C GLY A 14 -20.44 -4.79 1.07
N MET A 15 -21.55 -4.73 1.80
CA MET A 15 -22.80 -5.39 1.39
C MET A 15 -23.76 -4.34 0.84
N ALA A 16 -24.29 -4.54 -0.37
CA ALA A 16 -25.35 -3.71 -0.92
C ALA A 16 -26.73 -4.36 -0.76
N GLY A 17 -27.72 -3.57 -0.36
CA GLY A 17 -29.13 -3.96 -0.42
C GLY A 17 -29.74 -3.59 -1.76
N ARG A 18 -30.57 -4.47 -2.33
CA ARG A 18 -31.37 -4.15 -3.52
C ARG A 18 -32.83 -3.99 -3.12
N ARG A 19 -33.48 -2.94 -3.62
CA ARG A 19 -34.90 -2.69 -3.37
C ARG A 19 -35.74 -3.30 -4.49
N LYS A 20 -36.71 -4.14 -4.15
CA LYS A 20 -37.72 -4.67 -5.09
C LYS A 20 -39.10 -4.28 -4.55
N GLY A 21 -39.74 -3.28 -5.19
CA GLY A 21 -41.00 -2.71 -4.69
C GLY A 21 -40.84 -1.89 -3.41
N ARG A 22 -41.73 -2.09 -2.42
CA ARG A 22 -41.70 -1.39 -1.11
C ARG A 22 -40.84 -2.09 -0.05
N ARG A 23 -40.21 -3.22 -0.36
CA ARG A 23 -39.47 -4.04 0.61
C ARG A 23 -37.98 -4.06 0.26
N TRP A 24 -37.14 -3.91 1.29
CA TRP A 24 -35.69 -4.06 1.17
C TRP A 24 -35.35 -5.55 1.20
N HIS A 25 -34.58 -6.01 0.22
CA HIS A 25 -34.00 -7.34 0.25
C HIS A 25 -32.52 -7.21 0.59
N LYS A 26 -32.10 -7.89 1.66
CA LYS A 26 -30.69 -8.02 2.01
C LYS A 26 -30.08 -9.03 1.03
N ILE A 27 -29.58 -8.53 -0.09
CA ILE A 27 -28.80 -9.34 -1.02
C ILE A 27 -27.37 -9.34 -0.47
N ARG A 28 -26.74 -10.51 -0.35
CA ARG A 28 -25.31 -10.61 -0.02
C ARG A 28 -24.49 -10.32 -1.28
N GLU A 29 -24.64 -9.13 -1.84
CA GLU A 29 -23.87 -8.70 -3.00
C GLU A 29 -22.63 -7.99 -2.48
N LEU A 30 -21.47 -8.56 -2.81
CA LEU A 30 -20.18 -8.04 -2.42
C LEU A 30 -19.87 -6.85 -3.31
N VAL A 31 -19.77 -5.66 -2.71
CA VAL A 31 -19.40 -4.45 -3.43
C VAL A 31 -17.97 -4.09 -3.06
N LEU A 32 -17.13 -3.98 -4.08
CA LEU A 32 -15.78 -3.44 -3.95
C LEU A 32 -15.89 -1.92 -3.89
N MET A 33 -15.53 -1.33 -2.75
CA MET A 33 -15.57 0.12 -2.56
C MET A 33 -14.19 0.65 -2.26
N TRP A 34 -13.81 1.70 -2.97
CA TRP A 34 -12.59 2.45 -2.66
C TRP A 34 -12.76 3.18 -1.32
N HIS A 35 -11.78 2.98 -0.44
CA HIS A 35 -11.70 3.67 0.83
C HIS A 35 -10.43 4.50 0.90
N ARG A 36 -10.61 5.80 1.17
CA ARG A 36 -9.50 6.71 1.41
C ARG A 36 -8.93 6.46 2.80
N VAL A 37 -7.68 6.03 2.87
CA VAL A 37 -6.94 5.92 4.13
C VAL A 37 -6.22 7.24 4.41
N VAL A 38 -6.35 7.73 5.64
CA VAL A 38 -5.61 8.90 6.13
C VAL A 38 -4.32 8.43 6.77
N VAL A 39 -3.19 8.89 6.24
CA VAL A 39 -1.85 8.61 6.76
C VAL A 39 -1.26 9.89 7.34
N GLN A 40 -0.60 9.77 8.49
CA GLN A 40 0.01 10.88 9.22
C GLN A 40 1.55 10.84 9.09
N GLY A 41 2.18 11.98 9.36
CA GLY A 41 3.64 12.11 9.38
C GLY A 41 4.28 12.14 7.99
N PRO A 42 5.62 11.96 7.93
CA PRO A 42 6.35 11.82 6.67
C PRO A 42 5.78 10.68 5.83
N SER A 43 5.90 10.79 4.52
CA SER A 43 5.49 9.73 3.60
C SER A 43 6.55 9.50 2.55
N GLN A 44 6.42 8.37 1.83
CA GLN A 44 7.15 8.15 0.59
C GLN A 44 6.93 9.28 -0.44
N GLY A 45 5.95 10.17 -0.25
CA GLY A 45 5.70 11.28 -1.14
C GLY A 45 5.12 10.85 -2.50
N PRO A 46 4.72 11.81 -3.33
CA PRO A 46 4.22 11.51 -4.67
C PRO A 46 5.36 10.94 -5.52
N ARG A 47 5.14 9.76 -6.10
CA ARG A 47 6.09 9.09 -6.98
C ARG A 47 5.39 8.14 -7.94
N TYR A 48 5.98 7.91 -9.11
CA TYR A 48 5.50 6.94 -10.09
C TYR A 48 6.54 5.85 -10.36
N GLY A 49 6.08 4.72 -10.89
CA GLY A 49 6.94 3.57 -11.22
C GLY A 49 7.66 2.95 -10.01
N HIS A 50 7.16 3.15 -8.79
CA HIS A 50 7.67 2.45 -7.61
C HIS A 50 7.14 1.01 -7.59
N ALA A 51 7.86 0.10 -6.94
CA ALA A 51 7.37 -1.24 -6.66
C ALA A 51 6.73 -1.25 -5.26
N MET A 52 5.63 -1.98 -5.10
CA MET A 52 4.88 -2.08 -3.84
C MET A 52 4.51 -3.53 -3.58
N VAL A 53 4.59 -3.96 -2.32
CA VAL A 53 4.33 -5.35 -1.93
C VAL A 53 3.78 -5.44 -0.50
N LEU A 54 2.75 -6.27 -0.32
CA LEU A 54 2.24 -6.61 1.00
C LEU A 54 3.05 -7.78 1.61
N VAL A 55 3.70 -7.52 2.74
CA VAL A 55 4.56 -8.45 3.48
C VAL A 55 3.82 -8.90 4.74
N PHE A 56 3.80 -10.22 4.99
CA PHE A 56 3.11 -10.84 6.14
C PHE A 56 1.64 -10.43 6.32
N GLN A 57 0.93 -10.09 5.24
CA GLN A 57 -0.44 -9.56 5.29
C GLN A 57 -0.62 -8.35 6.23
N ARG A 58 0.45 -7.60 6.49
CA ARG A 58 0.47 -6.53 7.50
C ARG A 58 1.24 -5.30 7.06
N TYR A 59 2.38 -5.49 6.41
CA TYR A 59 3.27 -4.40 6.07
C TYR A 59 3.19 -4.12 4.58
N ASP A 60 2.69 -2.95 4.20
CA ASP A 60 2.81 -2.49 2.83
C ASP A 60 4.17 -1.83 2.64
N VAL A 61 4.99 -2.39 1.76
CA VAL A 61 6.37 -1.97 1.53
C VAL A 61 6.48 -1.38 0.14
N ALA A 62 6.94 -0.13 0.05
CA ALA A 62 7.19 0.56 -1.20
C ALA A 62 8.69 0.81 -1.38
N VAL A 63 9.20 0.54 -2.58
CA VAL A 63 10.62 0.70 -2.91
C VAL A 63 10.80 1.43 -4.24
N SER A 64 11.83 2.26 -4.31
CA SER A 64 12.26 2.98 -5.52
C SER A 64 11.18 3.88 -6.14
N GLY A 65 11.30 4.20 -7.43
CA GLY A 65 10.38 5.07 -8.19
C GLY A 65 11.01 6.41 -8.57
N ASN A 66 10.17 7.31 -9.07
CA ASN A 66 10.57 8.67 -9.48
C ASN A 66 9.63 9.71 -8.87
N ASP A 67 10.17 10.73 -8.20
CA ASP A 67 9.41 11.82 -7.55
C ASP A 67 9.02 12.97 -8.50
N GLY A 68 9.22 12.78 -9.80
CA GLY A 68 9.05 13.80 -10.84
C GLY A 68 10.30 14.65 -11.08
N ARG A 69 11.38 14.44 -10.32
CA ARG A 69 12.66 15.13 -10.50
C ARG A 69 13.83 14.16 -10.61
N ARG A 70 13.82 13.08 -9.84
CA ARG A 70 14.91 12.09 -9.80
C ARG A 70 14.40 10.69 -9.51
N LEU A 71 15.21 9.71 -9.93
CA LEU A 71 15.06 8.33 -9.52
C LEU A 71 15.41 8.18 -8.03
N LEU A 72 14.69 7.29 -7.36
CA LEU A 72 14.83 7.00 -5.94
C LEU A 72 15.25 5.54 -5.73
N SER A 73 16.03 5.30 -4.69
CA SER A 73 16.45 3.98 -4.19
C SER A 73 16.10 3.77 -2.72
N ASP A 74 15.18 4.57 -2.19
CA ASP A 74 14.68 4.45 -0.82
C ASP A 74 13.62 3.34 -0.70
N ALA A 75 13.37 2.94 0.54
CA ALA A 75 12.35 1.98 0.92
C ALA A 75 11.52 2.55 2.07
N TRP A 76 10.22 2.28 2.04
CA TRP A 76 9.25 2.74 3.03
C TRP A 76 8.32 1.60 3.40
N VAL A 77 7.83 1.61 4.63
CA VAL A 77 6.86 0.63 5.13
C VAL A 77 5.68 1.31 5.81
N LEU A 78 4.49 0.77 5.60
CA LEU A 78 3.27 1.12 6.34
C LEU A 78 2.75 -0.12 7.04
N ASP A 79 2.57 -0.06 8.35
CA ASP A 79 1.84 -1.10 9.09
C ASP A 79 0.33 -0.86 8.97
N THR A 80 -0.36 -1.77 8.27
CA THR A 80 -1.81 -1.67 8.02
C THR A 80 -2.67 -2.05 9.22
N THR A 81 -2.04 -2.52 10.31
CA THR A 81 -2.72 -2.89 11.56
C THR A 81 -2.63 -1.82 12.64
N GLN A 82 -1.70 -0.86 12.51
CA GLN A 82 -1.47 0.18 13.50
C GLN A 82 -2.12 1.50 13.08
N LYS A 83 -2.91 2.09 13.99
CA LYS A 83 -3.50 3.42 13.84
C LYS A 83 -2.93 4.38 14.90
N PRO A 84 -2.66 5.64 14.55
CA PRO A 84 -2.79 6.24 13.22
C PRO A 84 -1.82 5.63 12.22
N TYR A 85 -2.25 5.50 10.96
CA TYR A 85 -1.40 4.99 9.89
C TYR A 85 -0.24 5.95 9.65
N GLN A 86 0.99 5.44 9.63
CA GLN A 86 2.19 6.24 9.45
C GLN A 86 3.24 5.48 8.63
N TRP A 87 3.73 6.11 7.57
CA TRP A 87 4.85 5.57 6.81
C TRP A 87 6.14 5.71 7.62
N GLN A 88 6.98 4.69 7.54
CA GLN A 88 8.31 4.70 8.14
C GLN A 88 9.35 4.45 7.05
N ARG A 89 10.40 5.25 7.02
CA ARG A 89 11.51 5.06 6.09
C ARG A 89 12.37 3.91 6.59
N LEU A 90 12.55 2.91 5.74
CA LEU A 90 13.45 1.80 6.03
C LEU A 90 14.90 2.21 5.75
N ASN A 91 15.81 1.77 6.61
CA ASN A 91 17.25 1.94 6.42
C ASN A 91 17.93 0.57 6.45
N PRO A 92 17.73 -0.27 5.42
CA PRO A 92 18.32 -1.61 5.37
C PRO A 92 19.84 -1.52 5.32
N GLU A 93 20.47 -2.52 5.95
CA GLU A 93 21.91 -2.76 5.91
C GLU A 93 22.30 -3.48 4.62
N GLY A 94 23.58 -3.39 4.26
CA GLY A 94 24.15 -4.04 3.07
C GLY A 94 23.90 -3.28 1.75
N ASP A 95 24.12 -3.99 0.64
CA ASP A 95 24.06 -3.43 -0.70
C ASP A 95 22.65 -2.98 -1.06
N ARG A 96 22.55 -1.71 -1.47
CA ARG A 96 21.28 -1.12 -1.88
C ARG A 96 21.15 -1.16 -3.39
N PRO A 97 19.96 -1.49 -3.89
CA PRO A 97 19.71 -1.39 -5.32
C PRO A 97 19.89 0.05 -5.83
N PHE A 98 20.45 0.19 -7.03
CA PHE A 98 20.47 1.48 -7.72
C PHE A 98 19.05 2.01 -7.94
N ALA A 99 18.95 3.34 -7.93
CA ALA A 99 17.70 4.05 -8.15
C ALA A 99 17.11 3.69 -9.52
N ARG A 100 15.81 3.34 -9.55
CA ARG A 100 15.11 2.84 -10.73
C ARG A 100 13.61 3.06 -10.64
N MET A 101 12.93 2.87 -11.77
CA MET A 101 11.47 2.88 -11.90
C MET A 101 11.01 1.64 -12.67
N TYR A 102 9.73 1.30 -12.54
CA TYR A 102 9.07 0.15 -13.17
C TYR A 102 9.65 -1.21 -12.76
N ALA A 103 10.24 -1.28 -11.57
CA ALA A 103 10.59 -2.54 -10.95
C ALA A 103 9.33 -3.30 -10.49
N THR A 104 9.46 -4.61 -10.34
CA THR A 104 8.47 -5.45 -9.69
C THR A 104 9.03 -5.95 -8.35
N ALA A 105 8.14 -6.18 -7.38
CA ALA A 105 8.50 -6.74 -6.09
C ALA A 105 7.50 -7.83 -5.73
N GLN A 106 8.00 -8.90 -5.12
CA GLN A 106 7.19 -9.97 -4.55
C GLN A 106 7.79 -10.38 -3.22
N TRP A 107 6.95 -10.66 -2.24
CA TRP A 107 7.38 -11.19 -0.97
C TRP A 107 7.48 -12.71 -1.09
N VAL A 108 8.65 -13.25 -0.74
CA VAL A 108 8.91 -14.70 -0.75
C VAL A 108 9.21 -15.11 0.69
N ALA A 109 8.37 -15.98 1.25
CA ALA A 109 8.64 -16.60 2.54
C ALA A 109 9.76 -17.63 2.35
N SER A 110 10.87 -17.49 3.06
CA SER A 110 11.87 -18.56 3.12
C SER A 110 11.46 -19.58 4.18
N CYS A 111 11.18 -20.82 3.76
CA CYS A 111 11.16 -21.97 4.66
C CYS A 111 12.60 -22.50 4.73
N TRP A 112 13.37 -22.04 5.73
CA TRP A 112 14.57 -22.77 6.10
C TRP A 112 14.11 -23.96 6.93
N SER A 113 14.05 -25.16 6.32
CA SER A 113 13.91 -26.36 7.13
C SER A 113 15.12 -26.42 8.05
N LEU A 114 14.87 -26.41 9.36
CA LEU A 114 15.86 -26.78 10.35
C LEU A 114 16.43 -28.15 9.94
N ARG A 115 17.68 -28.18 9.49
CA ARG A 115 18.49 -29.40 9.52
C ARG A 115 19.13 -29.51 10.90
#